data_AF-A0A5B7FY09-F1
#
_entry.id   AF-A0A5B7FY09-F1
#
_cell.length_a   1.000
_cell.length_b   1.000
_cell.length_c   1.000
_cell.angle_alpha   90.00
_cell.angle_beta   90.00
_cell.angle_gamma   90.00
#
_symmetry.space_group_name_H-M   'P 1'
#
loop_
_entity.id
_entity.type
_entity.pdbx_description
1 polymer ?
#
loop_
_entity_poly.entity_id
_entity_poly.type
_entity_poly.pdbx_seq_one_letter_code
_entity_poly.pdbx_strand_id
1 'polypeptide(L)'
;MVVMSGLLIASLIDRAGTINGSLALELSLYLKNETRYIPWHTALEHLFQWVRLLFNYPAHTQMLQYIHTLIIPHYKRIGWNNTGTHLER
;
A
#
# COMPACT_ATOMS: atom_id res chain seq x y z
N MET A 1 -20.38 -5.75 -5.39
CA MET A 1 -19.88 -5.98 -4.00
C MET A 1 -18.35 -6.00 -4.00
N VAL A 2 -17.67 -4.89 -4.32
CA VAL A 2 -16.18 -4.79 -4.37
C VAL A 2 -15.67 -3.42 -3.87
N VAL A 3 -16.54 -2.40 -3.83
CA VAL A 3 -16.23 -1.05 -3.29
C VAL A 3 -15.98 -1.08 -1.77
N MET A 4 -16.45 -2.12 -1.07
CA MET A 4 -16.31 -2.25 0.38
C MET A 4 -14.87 -2.53 0.83
N SER A 5 -14.02 -3.14 -0.01
CA SER A 5 -12.69 -3.58 0.42
C SER A 5 -11.67 -2.44 0.54
N GLY A 6 -11.72 -1.45 -0.38
CA GLY A 6 -10.84 -0.28 -0.33
C GLY A 6 -11.20 0.69 0.80
N LEU A 7 -12.50 0.92 1.01
CA LEU A 7 -13.02 1.70 2.13
C LEU A 7 -12.75 1.02 3.48
N LEU A 8 -12.85 -0.32 3.56
CA LEU A 8 -12.47 -1.07 4.74
C LEU A 8 -10.99 -0.86 5.08
N ILE A 9 -10.08 -1.01 4.11
CA ILE A 9 -8.64 -0.81 4.34
C ILE A 9 -8.36 0.62 4.83
N ALA A 10 -8.95 1.64 4.20
CA ALA A 10 -8.80 3.03 4.63
C ALA A 10 -9.30 3.24 6.08
N SER A 11 -10.50 2.73 6.39
CA SER A 11 -11.10 2.87 7.73
C SER A 11 -10.37 2.06 8.82
N LEU A 12 -9.78 0.92 8.47
CA LEU A 12 -9.02 0.07 9.40
C LEU A 12 -7.63 0.64 9.67
N ILE A 13 -7.01 1.29 8.68
CA ILE A 13 -5.72 1.96 8.85
C ILE A 13 -5.90 3.31 9.57
N ASP A 14 -6.96 4.07 9.30
CA ASP A 14 -7.30 5.29 10.06
C ASP A 14 -7.61 4.96 11.53
N ARG A 15 -8.34 3.86 11.76
CA ARG A 15 -8.52 3.28 13.10
C ARG A 15 -7.27 2.62 13.66
N ALA A 16 -6.10 2.60 13.01
CA ALA A 16 -4.88 2.05 13.62
C ALA A 16 -4.37 2.88 14.82
N GLY A 17 -4.94 4.06 15.07
CA GLY A 17 -4.82 4.73 16.38
C GLY A 17 -5.55 4.01 17.53
N THR A 18 -6.45 3.07 17.22
CA THR A 18 -7.24 2.22 18.14
C THR A 18 -7.11 0.72 17.88
N ILE A 19 -6.70 0.31 16.68
CA ILE A 19 -6.51 -1.07 16.23
C ILE A 19 -5.00 -1.32 16.11
N ASN A 20 -4.55 -2.47 16.61
CA ASN A 20 -3.16 -2.89 16.61
C ASN A 20 -2.50 -2.66 15.23
N GLY A 21 -1.42 -1.88 15.18
CA GLY A 21 -0.69 -1.56 13.94
C GLY A 21 -0.24 -2.80 13.16
N SER A 22 -0.03 -3.93 13.83
CA SER A 22 0.25 -5.22 13.18
C SER A 22 -0.89 -5.68 12.27
N LEU A 23 -2.15 -5.49 12.66
CA LEU A 23 -3.30 -5.89 11.85
C LEU A 23 -3.39 -5.07 10.56
N ALA A 24 -3.09 -3.77 10.64
CA ALA A 24 -3.04 -2.90 9.46
C ALA A 24 -1.94 -3.35 8.47
N LEU A 25 -0.77 -3.77 8.96
CA LEU A 25 0.30 -4.33 8.14
C LEU A 25 -0.04 -5.70 7.54
N GLU A 26 -0.81 -6.53 8.24
CA GLU A 26 -1.31 -7.79 7.70
C GLU A 26 -2.32 -7.55 6.58
N LEU A 27 -3.23 -6.58 6.74
CA LEU A 27 -4.21 -6.22 5.72
C LEU A 27 -3.55 -5.66 4.46
N SER A 28 -2.46 -4.88 4.58
CA SER A 28 -1.72 -4.41 3.40
C SER A 28 -1.05 -5.54 2.60
N LEU A 29 -0.93 -6.77 3.13
CA LEU A 29 -0.47 -7.91 2.33
C LEU A 29 -1.45 -8.26 1.19
N TYR A 30 -2.74 -7.94 1.32
CA TYR A 30 -3.71 -8.10 0.24
C TYR A 30 -3.32 -7.32 -1.01
N LEU A 31 -2.63 -6.17 -0.85
CA LEU A 31 -2.22 -5.32 -1.97
C LEU A 31 -1.33 -6.06 -2.97
N LYS A 32 -0.56 -7.07 -2.54
CA LYS A 32 0.29 -7.90 -3.41
C LYS A 32 -0.48 -8.57 -4.56
N ASN A 33 -1.78 -8.78 -4.40
CA ASN A 33 -2.65 -9.39 -5.40
C ASN A 33 -3.55 -8.35 -6.11
N GLU A 34 -3.62 -7.12 -5.63
CA GLU A 34 -4.50 -6.08 -6.16
C GLU A 34 -3.88 -5.39 -7.37
N THR A 35 -4.66 -5.21 -8.44
CA THR A 35 -4.20 -4.57 -9.69
C THR A 35 -4.80 -3.20 -9.89
N ARG A 36 -5.89 -2.89 -9.20
CA ARG A 36 -6.60 -1.63 -9.34
C ARG A 36 -5.81 -0.49 -8.72
N TYR A 37 -5.84 0.66 -9.38
CA TYR A 37 -5.19 1.88 -8.91
C TYR A 37 -5.78 2.39 -7.59
N ILE A 38 -7.11 2.41 -7.45
CA ILE A 38 -7.80 3.05 -6.31
C ILE A 38 -7.34 2.47 -4.95
N PRO A 39 -7.35 1.14 -4.72
CA PRO A 39 -6.88 0.60 -3.43
C PRO A 39 -5.40 0.86 -3.16
N TRP A 40 -4.57 0.85 -4.21
CA TRP A 40 -3.15 1.16 -4.11
C TRP A 40 -2.90 2.61 -3.72
N HIS A 41 -3.61 3.54 -4.36
CA HIS A 41 -3.54 4.96 -4.05
C HIS A 41 -3.87 5.21 -2.58
N THR A 42 -5.03 4.73 -2.12
CA THR A 42 -5.47 4.92 -0.73
C THR A 42 -4.54 4.27 0.28
N ALA A 43 -4.07 3.04 0.03
CA ALA A 43 -3.15 2.39 0.95
C ALA A 43 -1.79 3.10 1.03
N LEU A 44 -1.26 3.57 -0.11
CA LEU A 44 0.00 4.31 -0.15
C LEU A 44 -0.08 5.63 0.61
N GLU A 45 -1.20 6.36 0.55
CA GLU A 45 -1.38 7.58 1.33
C GLU A 45 -1.17 7.33 2.83
N HIS A 46 -1.77 6.28 3.39
CA HIS A 46 -1.60 5.94 4.79
C HIS A 46 -0.21 5.39 5.12
N LEU A 47 0.36 4.53 4.26
CA LEU A 47 1.71 4.01 4.46
C LEU A 47 2.75 5.16 4.46
N PHE A 48 2.55 6.17 3.61
CA PHE A 48 3.42 7.35 3.59
C PHE A 48 3.26 8.24 4.81
N GLN A 49 2.06 8.31 5.41
CA GLN A 49 1.90 8.98 6.72
C GLN A 49 2.77 8.32 7.77
N TRP A 50 2.79 6.98 7.83
CA TRP A 50 3.63 6.25 8.79
C TRP A 50 5.12 6.43 8.51
N VAL A 51 5.54 6.44 7.24
CA VAL A 51 6.92 6.77 6.86
C VAL A 51 7.31 8.16 7.37
N ARG A 52 6.44 9.17 7.23
CA ARG A 52 6.67 10.53 7.74
C ARG A 52 6.80 10.56 9.26
N LEU A 53 5.92 9.85 9.98
CA LEU A 53 5.99 9.75 11.44
C LEU A 53 7.27 9.08 11.93
N LEU A 54 7.74 8.08 11.18
CA LEU A 54 8.92 7.30 11.54
C LEU A 54 10.24 7.95 11.12
N PHE A 55 10.24 9.08 10.41
CA PHE A 55 11.41 9.66 9.75
C PHE A 55 12.70 9.73 10.61
N ASN A 56 12.58 10.03 11.91
CA ASN A 56 13.71 10.14 12.84
C ASN A 56 14.03 8.85 13.61
N TYR A 57 13.35 7.74 13.29
CA TYR A 57 13.49 6.46 13.98
C TYR A 57 14.13 5.41 13.07
N PRO A 58 14.87 4.44 13.62
CA PRO A 58 15.42 3.31 12.83
C PRO A 58 14.35 2.53 12.05
N ALA A 59 13.13 2.52 12.58
CA ALA A 59 11.97 1.88 11.95
C ALA A 59 11.57 2.52 10.60
N HIS A 60 12.01 3.75 10.29
CA HIS A 60 11.81 4.38 8.98
C HIS A 60 12.30 3.48 7.83
N THR A 61 13.55 3.01 7.95
CA THR A 61 14.18 2.17 6.92
C THR A 61 13.46 0.84 6.79
N GLN A 62 13.02 0.25 7.91
CA GLN A 62 12.27 -1.00 7.93
C GLN A 62 10.90 -0.84 7.25
N MET A 63 10.23 0.29 7.46
CA MET A 63 8.95 0.60 6.83
C MET A 63 9.10 0.79 5.31
N LEU A 64 10.15 1.48 4.87
CA LEU A 64 10.44 1.63 3.44
C LEU A 64 10.75 0.28 2.77
N GLN A 65 11.52 -0.59 3.44
CA GLN A 65 11.79 -1.95 2.96
C GLN A 65 10.51 -2.77 2.86
N TYR A 66 9.62 -2.67 3.85
CA TYR A 66 8.32 -3.31 3.82
C TYR A 66 7.48 -2.86 2.62
N ILE A 67 7.32 -1.55 2.41
CA ILE A 67 6.58 -1.00 1.26
C ILE A 67 7.17 -1.49 -0.06
N HIS A 68 8.50 -1.55 -0.16
CA HIS A 68 9.19 -2.07 -1.34
C HIS A 68 8.80 -3.53 -1.64
N THR A 69 8.66 -4.39 -0.61
CA THR A 69 8.21 -5.78 -0.81
C THR A 69 6.77 -5.90 -1.32
N LEU A 70 5.93 -4.90 -1.05
CA LEU A 70 4.57 -4.85 -1.59
C LEU A 70 4.58 -4.45 -3.06
N ILE A 71 5.46 -3.52 -3.47
CA ILE A 71 5.47 -2.93 -4.82
C ILE A 71 6.20 -3.81 -5.85
N ILE A 72 7.29 -4.49 -5.46
CA ILE A 72 8.13 -5.30 -6.38
C ILE A 72 7.31 -6.23 -7.30
N PRO A 73 6.32 -7.01 -6.82
CA PRO A 73 5.52 -7.89 -7.68
C PRO A 73 4.78 -7.13 -8.77
N HIS A 74 4.25 -5.95 -8.46
CA HIS A 74 3.51 -5.12 -9.42
C HIS A 74 4.44 -4.46 -10.42
N TYR A 75 5.56 -3.93 -9.94
CA TYR A 75 6.60 -3.35 -10.79
C TYR A 75 7.13 -4.35 -11.81
N LYS A 76 7.40 -5.60 -11.38
CA LYS A 76 7.82 -6.69 -12.27
C LYS A 76 6.71 -7.11 -13.24
N ARG A 77 5.44 -7.06 -12.82
CA ARG A 77 4.29 -7.43 -13.66
C ARG A 77 4.00 -6.41 -14.76
N ILE A 78 4.07 -5.12 -14.45
CA ILE A 78 3.88 -4.05 -15.43
C ILE A 78 5.08 -3.99 -16.39
N GLY A 79 6.30 -4.20 -15.85
CA GLY A 79 7.52 -4.11 -16.62
C GLY A 79 7.78 -2.70 -17.16
N TRP A 80 8.83 -2.55 -17.97
CA TRP A 80 9.17 -1.31 -18.67
C TRP A 80 8.89 -1.41 -20.17
N ASN A 81 8.03 -2.35 -20.57
CA ASN A 81 7.70 -2.53 -21.97
C ASN A 81 6.62 -1.52 -22.34
N ASN A 82 6.98 -0.53 -23.14
CA ASN A 82 6.10 0.59 -23.53
C ASN A 82 5.07 0.16 -24.59
N THR A 83 4.43 -1.00 -24.39
CA THR A 83 3.50 -1.67 -25.31
C THR A 83 2.08 -1.62 -24.75
N GLY A 84 1.59 -0.43 -24.41
CA GLY A 84 0.28 -0.21 -23.81
C GLY A 84 -0.35 1.14 -24.18
N THR A 85 -1.68 1.21 -24.21
CA THR A 85 -2.45 2.42 -24.58
C THR A 85 -2.58 3.39 -23.40
N HIS A 86 -3.03 4.63 -23.65
CA HIS A 86 -2.99 5.76 -22.69
C HIS A 86 -3.61 5.52 -21.29
N LEU A 87 -4.43 4.47 -21.12
CA LEU A 87 -4.97 4.07 -19.82
C LEU A 87 -3.99 3.25 -18.95
N GLU A 88 -2.83 2.89 -19.52
CA GLU A 88 -1.75 2.15 -18.88
C GLU A 88 -0.50 3.04 -18.65
N ARG A 89 -0.60 4.34 -18.95
CA ARG A 89 0.46 5.35 -18.71
C ARG A 89 0.12 6.27 -17.54
#